data_AF-A0A919NPJ5-F1
#
_entry.id   AF-A0A919NPJ5-F1
#
_cell.length_a   1.000
_cell.length_b   1.000
_cell.length_c   1.000
_cell.angle_alpha   90.00
_cell.angle_beta   90.00
_cell.angle_gamma   90.00
#
_symmetry.space_group_name_H-M   'P 1'
#
loop_
_entity.id
_entity.type
_entity.pdbx_description
1 polymer ?
#
loop_
_entity_poly.entity_id
_entity_poly.type
_entity_poly.pdbx_seq_one_letter_code
_entity_poly.pdbx_strand_id
1 'polypeptide(L)'
;MSAHLRLFLVTVIAGAAVAGCSSGGAGKDPAVARATATPDASTEAGRDIECTQREAHVLTTFAPAANDLVVGSISWPGLLGWASTDPAAPDGNHKIGAVVKAGKVVTVSVADGTAGLSYGQGWGYSPAPAVTFHACADADTAFIGGFHVPERRCVPLVITEDGMPPARITVSFFAGAC
;
A
#
# COMPACT_ATOMS: atom_id res chain seq x y z
N MET A 1 24.22 -27.31 -48.69
CA MET A 1 23.03 -26.83 -47.94
C MET A 1 23.42 -25.55 -47.21
N SER A 2 23.12 -24.37 -47.76
CA SER A 2 23.15 -23.06 -47.06
C SER A 2 22.67 -21.97 -48.01
N ALA A 3 21.74 -21.11 -47.57
CA ALA A 3 21.28 -19.93 -48.33
C ALA A 3 20.57 -18.91 -47.41
N HIS A 4 21.29 -18.28 -46.47
CA HIS A 4 20.78 -17.06 -45.84
C HIS A 4 21.06 -15.87 -46.77
N LEU A 5 20.04 -15.37 -47.45
CA LEU A 5 20.14 -14.15 -48.25
C LEU A 5 20.11 -12.92 -47.32
N ARG A 6 20.91 -11.90 -47.65
CA ARG A 6 21.10 -10.68 -46.84
C ARG A 6 20.46 -9.46 -47.50
N LEU A 7 20.36 -8.40 -46.69
CA LEU A 7 20.53 -6.98 -47.05
C LEU A 7 19.31 -6.24 -47.63
N PHE A 8 18.97 -5.13 -46.97
CA PHE A 8 18.48 -3.89 -47.61
C PHE A 8 19.02 -2.65 -46.86
N LEU A 9 18.98 -1.49 -47.52
CA LEU A 9 19.82 -0.30 -47.24
C LEU A 9 19.06 0.99 -47.68
N VAL A 10 19.40 2.21 -47.24
CA VAL A 10 20.53 2.61 -46.39
C VAL A 10 20.08 2.91 -44.94
N THR A 11 19.97 4.11 -44.34
CA THR A 11 20.27 5.50 -44.74
C THR A 11 20.66 6.31 -43.49
N VAL A 12 21.70 7.15 -43.58
CA VAL A 12 22.14 8.07 -42.51
C VAL A 12 21.77 9.50 -42.90
N ILE A 13 21.27 10.29 -41.95
CA ILE A 13 21.16 11.75 -42.08
C ILE A 13 22.11 12.38 -41.06
N ALA A 14 22.92 13.34 -41.51
CA ALA A 14 23.90 14.04 -40.68
C ALA A 14 23.92 15.53 -41.03
N GLY A 15 24.29 16.36 -40.05
CA GLY A 15 24.33 17.82 -40.15
C GLY A 15 23.09 18.50 -39.56
N ALA A 16 23.18 19.72 -39.03
CA ALA A 16 24.35 20.62 -38.99
C ALA A 16 24.55 21.21 -37.58
N ALA A 17 25.80 21.40 -37.19
CA ALA A 17 26.16 22.22 -36.04
C ALA A 17 26.48 23.65 -36.52
N VAL A 18 25.95 24.66 -35.84
CA VAL A 18 26.32 26.08 -36.04
C VAL A 18 26.84 26.64 -34.73
N ALA A 19 28.16 26.79 -34.63
CA ALA A 19 28.81 27.48 -33.51
C ALA A 19 28.90 28.97 -33.83
N GLY A 20 28.33 29.82 -32.98
CA GLY A 20 28.36 31.27 -33.11
C GLY A 20 28.71 31.95 -31.79
N CYS A 21 29.98 32.33 -31.64
CA CYS A 21 30.46 33.06 -30.48
C CYS A 21 30.62 34.55 -30.80
N SER A 22 29.94 35.42 -30.05
CA SER A 22 30.31 36.84 -29.87
C SER A 22 29.63 37.39 -28.61
N SER A 23 30.27 38.37 -27.97
CA SER A 23 30.02 38.78 -26.58
C SER A 23 29.69 40.26 -26.43
N GLY A 24 28.92 40.64 -25.41
CA GLY A 24 28.74 42.03 -24.98
C GLY A 24 27.39 42.27 -24.31
N GLY A 25 27.33 42.14 -22.98
CA GLY A 25 26.06 42.09 -22.25
C GLY A 25 25.56 43.41 -21.65
N ALA A 26 24.35 43.36 -21.11
CA ALA A 26 23.87 44.22 -20.03
C ALA A 26 22.92 43.37 -19.16
N GLY A 27 23.07 43.40 -17.84
CA GLY A 27 22.61 42.31 -16.97
C GLY A 27 21.14 42.36 -16.54
N LYS A 28 20.65 41.19 -16.10
CA LYS A 28 19.92 41.00 -14.83
C LYS A 28 19.92 39.52 -14.43
N ASP A 29 20.36 39.28 -13.19
CA ASP A 29 20.15 38.13 -12.29
C ASP A 29 19.75 36.78 -12.93
N PRO A 30 20.69 35.81 -13.04
CA PRO A 30 20.33 34.43 -13.36
C PRO A 30 19.65 33.78 -12.15
N ALA A 31 18.32 33.65 -12.20
CA ALA A 31 17.59 32.83 -11.26
C ALA A 31 18.14 31.39 -11.33
N VAL A 32 18.71 30.92 -10.22
CA VAL A 32 19.25 29.55 -10.13
C VAL A 32 18.09 28.57 -10.25
N ALA A 33 17.93 28.00 -11.45
CA ALA A 33 16.97 26.94 -11.74
C ALA A 33 17.37 25.66 -10.98
N ARG A 34 17.05 25.66 -9.68
CA ARG A 34 17.27 24.52 -8.78
C ARG A 34 16.39 23.39 -9.27
N ALA A 35 16.98 22.43 -9.97
CA ALA A 35 16.27 21.25 -10.45
C ALA A 35 15.70 20.48 -9.26
N THR A 36 14.42 20.69 -8.97
CA THR A 36 13.67 19.87 -8.04
C THR A 36 13.51 18.50 -8.68
N ALA A 37 14.47 17.62 -8.40
CA ALA A 37 14.33 16.21 -8.73
C ALA A 37 13.18 15.64 -7.89
N THR A 38 11.99 15.57 -8.49
CA THR A 38 10.90 14.76 -7.97
C THR A 38 11.43 13.34 -7.81
N PRO A 39 11.39 12.75 -6.61
CA PRO A 39 11.66 11.34 -6.48
C PRO A 39 10.52 10.60 -7.19
N ASP A 40 10.83 9.86 -8.26
CA ASP A 40 9.91 8.86 -8.79
C ASP A 40 9.78 7.73 -7.75
N ALA A 41 8.90 7.96 -6.79
CA ALA A 41 8.39 6.92 -5.92
C ALA A 41 7.65 5.92 -6.82
N SER A 42 8.35 4.84 -7.18
CA SER A 42 7.73 3.61 -7.66
C SER A 42 6.96 2.97 -6.51
N THR A 43 5.85 3.61 -6.16
CA THR A 43 4.93 3.20 -5.10
C THR A 43 4.43 1.81 -5.43
N GLU A 44 4.73 0.81 -4.58
CA GLU A 44 3.91 -0.40 -4.54
C GLU A 44 2.48 0.03 -4.22
N ALA A 45 1.61 -0.06 -5.23
CA ALA A 45 0.30 0.55 -5.17
C ALA A 45 -0.51 -0.02 -4.00
N GLY A 46 -1.07 0.89 -3.20
CA GLY A 46 -2.08 0.52 -2.22
C GLY A 46 -3.27 -0.15 -2.92
N ARG A 47 -3.86 -1.17 -2.30
CA ARG A 47 -4.98 -1.92 -2.87
C ARG A 47 -6.32 -1.40 -2.35
N ASP A 48 -7.15 -0.88 -3.24
CA ASP A 48 -8.57 -0.65 -2.95
C ASP A 48 -9.34 -1.98 -2.89
N ILE A 49 -10.26 -2.10 -1.92
CA ILE A 49 -11.14 -3.25 -1.74
C ILE A 49 -12.56 -2.72 -1.50
N GLU A 50 -13.45 -3.08 -2.41
CA GLU A 50 -14.80 -2.54 -2.54
C GLU A 50 -15.86 -3.45 -1.92
N CYS A 51 -16.93 -2.87 -1.35
CA CYS A 51 -18.18 -3.58 -1.12
C CYS A 51 -18.88 -3.92 -2.45
N THR A 52 -18.40 -4.98 -3.13
CA THR A 52 -19.03 -5.56 -4.32
C THR A 52 -18.95 -7.08 -4.29
N GLN A 53 -19.87 -7.78 -4.96
CA GLN A 53 -19.99 -9.25 -4.93
C GLN A 53 -18.79 -10.04 -5.52
N ARG A 54 -17.66 -9.38 -5.82
CA ARG A 54 -16.41 -10.03 -6.26
C ARG A 54 -15.30 -9.98 -5.21
N GLU A 55 -15.42 -9.13 -4.20
CA GLU A 55 -14.50 -9.11 -3.06
C GLU A 55 -15.13 -9.80 -1.85
N ALA A 56 -14.32 -10.55 -1.08
CA ALA A 56 -14.81 -11.21 0.12
C ALA A 56 -14.96 -10.19 1.25
N HIS A 57 -16.18 -9.70 1.35
CA HIS A 57 -16.74 -9.09 2.53
C HIS A 57 -17.97 -9.90 2.96
N VAL A 58 -18.31 -9.83 4.24
CA VAL A 58 -19.64 -10.20 4.73
C VAL A 58 -20.27 -9.02 5.45
N LEU A 59 -21.57 -8.81 5.24
CA LEU A 59 -22.34 -7.83 6.01
C LEU A 59 -22.46 -8.34 7.44
N THR A 60 -22.24 -7.46 8.42
CA THR A 60 -22.24 -7.83 9.84
C THR A 60 -22.82 -6.73 10.72
N THR A 61 -22.95 -7.01 12.01
CA THR A 61 -23.17 -6.03 13.07
C THR A 61 -22.13 -6.30 14.15
N PHE A 62 -21.18 -5.38 14.36
CA PHE A 62 -20.03 -5.63 15.23
C PHE A 62 -20.14 -4.94 16.59
N ALA A 63 -19.84 -5.69 17.65
CA ALA A 63 -19.75 -5.20 19.02
C ALA A 63 -18.33 -5.50 19.56
N PRO A 64 -17.51 -4.49 19.88
CA PRO A 64 -16.12 -4.71 20.30
C PRO A 64 -15.98 -5.52 21.59
N ALA A 65 -15.12 -6.54 21.55
CA ALA A 65 -14.60 -7.26 22.72
C ALA A 65 -13.29 -6.62 23.23
N ALA A 66 -12.88 -6.98 24.44
CA ALA A 66 -11.71 -6.38 25.12
C ALA A 66 -10.36 -6.70 24.46
N ASN A 67 -10.30 -7.69 23.57
CA ASN A 67 -9.12 -8.09 22.80
C ASN A 67 -9.16 -7.62 21.33
N ASP A 68 -10.10 -6.75 20.98
CA ASP A 68 -10.24 -6.22 19.62
C ASP A 68 -9.43 -4.93 19.46
N LEU A 69 -8.71 -4.80 18.35
CA LEU A 69 -8.12 -3.52 17.97
C LEU A 69 -9.22 -2.67 17.31
N VAL A 70 -9.46 -1.46 17.80
CA VAL A 70 -10.45 -0.52 17.22
C VAL A 70 -9.83 0.86 17.05
N VAL A 71 -9.90 1.43 15.85
CA VAL A 71 -9.39 2.78 15.53
C VAL A 71 -10.37 3.47 14.59
N GLY A 72 -11.02 4.55 15.05
CA GLY A 72 -11.99 5.30 14.24
C GLY A 72 -13.18 4.42 13.79
N SER A 73 -13.29 4.21 12.48
CA SER A 73 -14.31 3.34 11.87
C SER A 73 -13.81 1.96 11.45
N ILE A 74 -12.54 1.59 11.70
CA ILE A 74 -12.02 0.23 11.45
C ILE A 74 -11.73 -0.53 12.75
N SER A 75 -11.83 -1.86 12.68
CA SER A 75 -11.49 -2.77 13.77
C SER A 75 -11.01 -4.14 13.28
N TRP A 76 -10.30 -4.86 14.14
CA TRP A 76 -9.84 -6.24 13.93
C TRP A 76 -10.20 -7.10 15.15
N PRO A 77 -11.25 -7.95 15.06
CA PRO A 77 -11.73 -8.75 16.18
C PRO A 77 -10.69 -9.76 16.66
N GLY A 78 -10.24 -9.63 17.91
CA GLY A 78 -9.28 -10.49 18.58
C GLY A 78 -7.79 -10.17 18.39
N LEU A 79 -7.44 -9.15 17.59
CA LEU A 79 -6.05 -8.87 17.20
C LEU A 79 -5.12 -8.50 18.38
N LEU A 80 -5.62 -7.86 19.44
CA LEU A 80 -4.79 -7.56 20.62
C LEU A 80 -4.39 -8.83 21.39
N GLY A 81 -5.16 -9.91 21.27
CA GLY A 81 -4.83 -11.21 21.85
C GLY A 81 -3.59 -11.87 21.23
N TRP A 82 -3.13 -11.41 20.06
CA TRP A 82 -1.93 -11.95 19.42
C TRP A 82 -0.64 -11.59 20.17
N ALA A 83 -0.66 -10.56 21.02
CA ALA A 83 0.49 -10.15 21.84
C ALA A 83 1.02 -11.28 22.75
N SER A 84 0.14 -12.15 23.23
CA SER A 84 0.43 -13.24 24.19
C SER A 84 0.14 -14.65 23.66
N THR A 85 -0.03 -14.79 22.35
CA THR A 85 -0.37 -16.07 21.70
C THR A 85 0.81 -16.53 20.82
N ASP A 86 0.90 -17.83 20.52
CA ASP A 86 1.83 -18.35 19.52
C ASP A 86 1.20 -18.40 18.12
N PRO A 87 1.95 -18.06 17.05
CA PRO A 87 1.41 -18.04 15.69
C PRO A 87 0.98 -19.43 15.22
N ALA A 88 -0.26 -19.54 14.73
CA ALA A 88 -0.83 -20.81 14.28
C ALA A 88 -0.23 -21.33 12.95
N ALA A 89 0.46 -20.46 12.19
CA ALA A 89 1.11 -20.79 10.92
C ALA A 89 2.53 -20.20 10.86
N PRO A 90 3.56 -20.98 10.44
CA PRO A 90 4.94 -20.51 10.34
C PRO A 90 5.29 -19.87 8.99
N ASP A 91 4.33 -19.74 8.07
CA ASP A 91 4.51 -19.14 6.74
C ASP A 91 4.33 -17.61 6.71
N GLY A 92 4.09 -17.02 7.89
CA GLY A 92 3.84 -15.60 8.08
C GLY A 92 2.42 -15.14 7.75
N ASN A 93 1.50 -16.00 7.31
CA ASN A 93 0.17 -15.61 6.83
C ASN A 93 -0.90 -15.68 7.94
N HIS A 94 -1.03 -14.59 8.68
CA HIS A 94 -1.90 -14.53 9.86
C HIS A 94 -3.27 -13.94 9.49
N LYS A 95 -4.28 -14.81 9.33
CA LYS A 95 -5.65 -14.41 8.97
C LYS A 95 -6.37 -13.68 10.10
N ILE A 96 -6.93 -12.51 9.80
CA ILE A 96 -7.72 -11.69 10.71
C ILE A 96 -8.66 -10.79 9.90
N GLY A 97 -9.97 -10.85 10.19
CA GLY A 97 -10.95 -10.01 9.50
C GLY A 97 -10.78 -8.53 9.86
N ALA A 98 -10.90 -7.65 8.88
CA ALA A 98 -10.99 -6.21 9.10
C ALA A 98 -12.46 -5.79 8.98
N VAL A 99 -13.05 -5.22 10.03
CA VAL A 99 -14.43 -4.73 10.01
C VAL A 99 -14.43 -3.21 9.94
N VAL A 100 -15.05 -2.66 8.89
CA VAL A 100 -15.21 -1.22 8.68
C VAL A 100 -16.68 -0.84 8.77
N LYS A 101 -17.00 0.25 9.46
CA LYS A 101 -18.39 0.69 9.68
C LYS A 101 -19.10 1.08 8.38
N ALA A 102 -20.43 0.95 8.38
CA ALA A 102 -21.28 1.34 7.24
C ALA A 102 -20.94 2.75 6.67
N GLY A 103 -20.80 2.83 5.35
CA GLY A 103 -20.57 4.08 4.61
C GLY A 103 -19.20 4.74 4.82
N LYS A 104 -18.19 3.99 5.26
CA LYS A 104 -16.85 4.50 5.56
C LYS A 104 -15.77 3.99 4.62
N VAL A 105 -14.83 4.88 4.30
CA VAL A 105 -13.59 4.59 3.60
C VAL A 105 -12.44 4.73 4.60
N VAL A 106 -11.60 3.70 4.71
CA VAL A 106 -10.44 3.68 5.62
C VAL A 106 -9.23 3.09 4.92
N THR A 107 -8.12 3.81 4.86
CA THR A 107 -6.83 3.27 4.42
C THR A 107 -5.98 2.85 5.62
N VAL A 108 -5.42 1.66 5.54
CA VAL A 108 -4.45 1.10 6.50
C VAL A 108 -3.13 0.92 5.77
N SER A 109 -2.01 1.24 6.41
CA SER A 109 -0.68 1.06 5.85
C SER A 109 0.34 0.63 6.90
N VAL A 110 1.34 -0.16 6.47
CA VAL A 110 2.49 -0.57 7.29
C VAL A 110 3.60 0.45 7.10
N ALA A 111 4.02 1.11 8.18
CA ALA A 111 4.84 2.32 8.10
C ALA A 111 6.32 2.06 7.75
N ASP A 112 6.80 0.83 7.90
CA ASP A 112 8.21 0.43 7.81
C ASP A 112 8.49 -0.60 6.71
N GLY A 113 7.48 -0.98 5.91
CA GLY A 113 7.58 -2.00 4.86
C GLY A 113 7.93 -3.41 5.39
N THR A 114 7.81 -3.64 6.70
CA THR A 114 8.41 -4.79 7.40
C THR A 114 7.39 -5.91 7.74
N ALA A 115 6.16 -5.67 7.31
CA ALA A 115 5.00 -6.56 7.20
C ALA A 115 4.15 -6.10 6.01
N GLY A 116 3.14 -6.88 5.61
CA GLY A 116 2.20 -6.51 4.53
C GLY A 116 0.75 -6.89 4.82
N LEU A 117 -0.17 -6.30 4.07
CA LEU A 117 -1.62 -6.46 4.19
C LEU A 117 -2.15 -7.41 3.10
N SER A 118 -2.78 -8.52 3.51
CA SER A 118 -3.20 -9.62 2.64
C SER A 118 -4.72 -9.74 2.61
N TYR A 119 -5.38 -8.70 2.09
CA TYR A 119 -6.84 -8.63 1.94
C TYR A 119 -7.27 -8.70 0.46
N GLY A 120 -8.49 -9.20 0.23
CA GLY A 120 -9.11 -9.38 -1.09
C GLY A 120 -9.21 -10.85 -1.54
N GLN A 121 -9.73 -11.13 -2.75
CA GLN A 121 -9.98 -12.51 -3.23
C GLN A 121 -9.26 -12.96 -4.51
N GLY A 122 -8.37 -12.16 -5.08
CA GLY A 122 -7.56 -12.60 -6.22
C GLY A 122 -6.56 -13.69 -5.85
N TRP A 123 -6.59 -14.80 -6.58
CA TRP A 123 -5.52 -15.80 -6.54
C TRP A 123 -4.19 -15.15 -6.95
N GLY A 124 -3.14 -15.35 -6.16
CA GLY A 124 -1.82 -14.79 -6.44
C GLY A 124 -1.60 -13.33 -5.99
N TYR A 125 -2.52 -12.75 -5.21
CA TYR A 125 -2.28 -11.46 -4.55
C TYR A 125 -1.08 -11.55 -3.59
N SER A 126 -0.05 -10.72 -3.82
CA SER A 126 0.97 -10.42 -2.83
C SER A 126 0.40 -9.62 -1.64
N PRO A 127 1.07 -9.64 -0.47
CA PRO A 127 0.83 -8.66 0.58
C PRO A 127 1.12 -7.24 0.03
N ALA A 128 0.26 -6.27 0.33
CA ALA A 128 0.45 -4.87 -0.07
C ALA A 128 0.94 -4.01 1.11
N PRO A 129 1.72 -2.93 0.89
CA PRO A 129 2.11 -2.02 1.97
C PRO A 129 0.94 -1.18 2.49
N ALA A 130 -0.12 -1.00 1.69
CA ALA A 130 -1.33 -0.29 2.06
C ALA A 130 -2.59 -0.96 1.45
N VAL A 131 -3.73 -0.85 2.15
CA VAL A 131 -5.05 -1.27 1.69
C VAL A 131 -6.08 -0.20 2.04
N THR A 132 -6.89 0.21 1.07
CA THR A 132 -8.07 1.05 1.28
C THR A 132 -9.32 0.18 1.28
N PHE A 133 -10.11 0.26 2.34
CA PHE A 133 -11.35 -0.48 2.52
C PHE A 133 -12.54 0.46 2.30
N HIS A 134 -13.42 0.14 1.34
CA HIS A 134 -14.63 0.90 1.02
C HIS A 134 -15.86 0.11 1.49
N ALA A 135 -16.41 0.46 2.65
CA ALA A 135 -17.51 -0.27 3.27
C ALA A 135 -18.86 -0.04 2.55
N CYS A 136 -19.75 -1.02 2.66
CA CYS A 136 -21.13 -0.94 2.19
C CYS A 136 -21.86 0.25 2.84
N ALA A 137 -22.71 0.95 2.07
CA ALA A 137 -23.33 2.20 2.53
C ALA A 137 -24.30 2.04 3.72
N ASP A 138 -24.81 0.83 3.93
CA ASP A 138 -25.94 0.51 4.81
C ASP A 138 -25.63 -0.55 5.90
N ALA A 139 -24.45 -1.19 5.88
CA ALA A 139 -24.07 -2.21 6.86
C ALA A 139 -22.55 -2.25 7.12
N ASP A 140 -22.17 -2.64 8.35
CA ASP A 140 -20.76 -2.87 8.69
C ASP A 140 -20.20 -4.01 7.84
N THR A 141 -18.99 -3.80 7.31
CA THR A 141 -18.40 -4.60 6.25
C THR A 141 -17.16 -5.32 6.77
N ALA A 142 -17.23 -6.64 6.91
CA ALA A 142 -16.14 -7.47 7.40
C ALA A 142 -15.36 -8.09 6.22
N PHE A 143 -14.21 -7.50 5.88
CA PHE A 143 -13.32 -7.93 4.80
C PHE A 143 -12.45 -9.11 5.21
N ILE A 144 -12.38 -10.14 4.36
CA ILE A 144 -11.58 -11.35 4.58
C ILE A 144 -10.14 -11.12 4.11
N GLY A 145 -9.19 -11.49 4.97
CA GLY A 145 -7.77 -11.36 4.71
C GLY A 145 -6.94 -11.52 5.98
N GLY A 146 -5.89 -10.72 6.11
CA GLY A 146 -5.07 -10.65 7.30
C GLY A 146 -3.75 -9.92 7.06
N PHE A 147 -2.75 -10.21 7.89
CA PHE A 147 -1.40 -9.65 7.76
C PHE A 147 -0.40 -10.73 7.35
N HIS A 148 0.54 -10.36 6.49
CA HIS A 148 1.75 -11.14 6.24
C HIS A 148 2.88 -10.59 7.13
N VAL A 149 3.29 -11.37 8.12
CA VAL A 149 4.33 -11.02 9.09
C VAL A 149 5.26 -12.22 9.28
N PRO A 150 6.44 -12.25 8.60
CA PRO A 150 7.32 -13.43 8.59
C PRO A 150 7.90 -13.81 9.96
N GLU A 151 8.07 -12.84 10.86
CA GLU A 151 8.75 -12.99 12.14
C GLU A 151 7.95 -12.31 13.26
N ARG A 152 8.12 -12.77 14.51
CA ARG A 152 7.48 -12.16 15.69
C ARG A 152 7.96 -10.74 15.86
N ARG A 153 7.07 -9.74 15.75
CA ARG A 153 7.46 -8.31 15.83
C ARG A 153 6.33 -7.39 16.27
N CYS A 154 6.71 -6.22 16.75
CA CYS A 154 5.86 -5.04 16.76
C CYS A 154 5.81 -4.45 15.34
N VAL A 155 4.61 -4.19 14.79
CA VAL A 155 4.42 -3.56 13.47
C VAL A 155 3.78 -2.18 13.65
N PRO A 156 4.37 -1.10 13.10
CA PRO A 156 3.76 0.22 13.11
C PRO A 156 2.73 0.35 11.99
N LEU A 157 1.46 0.59 12.36
CA LEU A 157 0.38 0.86 11.40
C LEU A 157 0.02 2.36 11.39
N VAL A 158 -0.26 2.89 10.20
CA VAL A 158 -0.89 4.20 10.02
C VAL A 158 -2.28 3.98 9.42
N ILE A 159 -3.28 4.57 10.04
CA ILE A 159 -4.70 4.43 9.69
C ILE A 159 -5.25 5.82 9.38
N THR A 160 -5.87 5.98 8.21
CA THR A 160 -6.46 7.25 7.76
C THR A 160 -7.91 7.04 7.34
N GLU A 161 -8.78 7.94 7.77
CA GLU A 161 -10.22 7.96 7.47
C GLU A 161 -10.61 9.41 7.14
N ASP A 162 -11.50 9.59 6.16
CA ASP A 162 -11.86 10.92 5.67
C ASP A 162 -12.38 11.85 6.79
N GLY A 163 -11.81 13.06 6.81
CA GLY A 163 -12.13 14.08 7.81
C GLY A 163 -11.46 13.90 9.18
N MET A 164 -10.63 12.87 9.40
CA MET A 164 -9.92 12.66 10.66
C MET A 164 -8.38 12.73 10.52
N PRO A 165 -7.64 13.15 11.57
CA PRO A 165 -6.18 13.07 11.59
C PRO A 165 -5.68 11.62 11.47
N PRO A 166 -4.56 11.36 10.79
CA PRO A 166 -3.96 10.03 10.72
C PRO A 166 -3.64 9.45 12.10
N ALA A 167 -4.26 8.32 12.43
CA ALA A 167 -3.93 7.55 13.63
C ALA A 167 -2.65 6.74 13.39
N ARG A 168 -1.79 6.67 14.41
CA ARG A 168 -0.56 5.87 14.41
C ARG A 168 -0.57 4.96 15.62
N ILE A 169 -0.40 3.67 15.39
CA ILE A 169 -0.43 2.63 16.43
C ILE A 169 0.69 1.61 16.18
N THR A 170 1.07 0.89 17.23
CA THR A 170 1.96 -0.26 17.12
C THR A 170 1.18 -1.51 17.55
N VAL A 171 1.21 -2.55 16.73
CA VAL A 171 0.49 -3.81 16.99
C VAL A 171 1.49 -4.93 17.20
N SER A 172 1.28 -5.75 18.24
CA SER A 172 2.12 -6.92 18.52
C SER A 172 1.66 -8.13 17.74
N PHE A 173 2.50 -8.58 16.80
CA PHE A 173 2.35 -9.87 16.13
C PHE A 173 3.23 -10.88 16.87
N PHE A 174 2.66 -11.45 17.94
CA PHE A 174 3.25 -12.54 18.74
C PHE A 174 4.57 -12.19 19.46
N ALA A 175 4.79 -10.90 19.73
CA ALA A 175 6.05 -10.34 20.22
C ALA A 175 6.06 -9.90 21.69
N GLY A 176 4.95 -10.07 22.43
CA GLY A 176 4.78 -9.49 23.76
C GLY A 176 4.29 -8.05 23.69
N ALA A 177 4.79 -7.18 24.59
CA ALA A 177 4.38 -5.78 24.67
C ALA A 177 5.02 -4.91 23.58
N CYS A 178 4.25 -3.91 23.11
CA CYS A 178 4.64 -2.84 22.20
C CYS A 178 4.08 -1.50 22.71
#